data_AF-A0AA40C5M9-F1
#
_entry.id   AF-A0AA40C5M9-F1
#
_cell.length_a   1.000
_cell.length_b   1.000
_cell.length_c   1.000
_cell.angle_alpha   90.00
_cell.angle_beta   90.00
_cell.angle_gamma   90.00
#
_symmetry.space_group_name_H-M   'P 1'
#
loop_
_entity.id
_entity.type
_entity.pdbx_description
1 polymer ?
#
loop_
_entity_poly.entity_id
_entity_poly.type
_entity_poly.pdbx_seq_one_letter_code
_entity_poly.pdbx_strand_id
1 'polypeptide(L)'
;PRDDNPPPKKKRALSPTSLQATQLSHLFANPDQPIPLPAGGPIKKSLPAPPEIVTNVQGSSAGAGSGEFHVYKAARRREYERLRAMDE
;
A
#
# COMPACT_ATOMS: atom_id res chain seq x y z
N PRO A 1 34.86 25.63 33.82
CA PRO A 1 33.53 25.15 33.37
C PRO A 1 33.64 23.67 32.97
N ARG A 2 33.03 22.76 33.74
CA ARG A 2 33.08 21.32 33.49
C ARG A 2 31.93 20.97 32.52
N ASP A 3 32.25 20.33 31.41
CA ASP A 3 31.26 19.85 30.44
C ASP A 3 30.52 18.63 31.02
N ASP A 4 29.38 18.87 31.65
CA ASP A 4 28.47 17.83 32.16
C ASP A 4 27.53 17.31 31.06
N ASN A 5 28.10 16.80 29.96
CA ASN A 5 27.28 16.11 28.94
C ASN A 5 27.29 14.60 29.21
N PRO A 6 26.18 14.00 29.70
CA PRO A 6 26.14 12.58 29.99
C PRO A 6 26.29 11.74 28.71
N PRO A 7 27.02 10.62 28.76
CA PRO A 7 27.25 9.79 27.59
C PRO A 7 25.92 9.24 27.04
N PRO A 8 25.81 9.08 25.70
CA PRO A 8 24.59 8.57 25.08
C PRO A 8 24.32 7.15 25.58
N LYS A 9 23.17 6.97 26.24
CA LYS A 9 22.75 5.67 26.77
C LYS A 9 22.53 4.71 25.59
N LYS A 10 23.43 3.73 25.45
CA LYS A 10 23.31 2.64 24.48
C LYS A 10 21.99 1.92 24.73
N LYS A 11 21.05 2.00 23.78
CA LYS A 11 19.79 1.26 23.85
C LYS A 11 20.15 -0.23 23.88
N ARG A 12 19.84 -0.91 24.99
CA ARG A 12 20.02 -2.36 25.10
C ARG A 12 19.17 -3.01 24.01
N ALA A 13 19.69 -4.05 23.36
CA ALA A 13 18.88 -4.89 22.48
C ALA A 13 17.79 -5.55 23.35
N LEU A 14 16.57 -5.04 23.27
CA LEU A 14 15.44 -5.58 24.02
C LEU A 14 15.13 -6.98 23.48
N SER A 15 14.97 -7.95 24.38
CA SER A 15 14.51 -9.28 24.02
C SER A 15 13.10 -9.19 23.41
N PRO A 16 12.72 -10.10 22.50
CA PRO A 16 11.38 -10.10 21.90
C PRO A 16 10.27 -10.08 22.97
N THR A 17 10.48 -10.78 24.09
CA THR A 17 9.56 -10.79 25.24
C THR A 17 9.43 -9.41 25.90
N SER A 18 10.54 -8.67 26.04
CA SER A 18 10.48 -7.32 26.63
C SER A 18 9.72 -6.32 25.75
N LEU A 19 9.81 -6.46 24.42
CA LEU A 19 9.02 -5.66 23.49
C LEU A 19 7.53 -5.97 23.63
N GLN A 20 7.17 -7.25 23.68
CA GLN A 20 5.77 -7.66 23.88
C GLN A 20 5.22 -7.14 25.21
N ALA A 21 6.00 -7.24 26.30
CA ALA A 21 5.60 -6.71 27.61
C ALA A 21 5.33 -5.19 27.56
N THR A 22 6.17 -4.41 26.88
CA THR A 22 5.97 -2.96 26.75
C THR A 22 4.70 -2.62 25.96
N GLN A 23 4.40 -3.39 24.91
CA GLN A 23 3.16 -3.24 24.13
C GLN A 23 1.93 -3.56 24.97
N LEU A 24 1.98 -4.62 25.79
CA LEU A 24 0.89 -4.96 26.70
C LEU A 24 0.65 -3.86 27.74
N SER A 25 1.71 -3.35 28.37
CA SER A 25 1.59 -2.25 29.34
C SER A 25 0.95 -1.01 28.72
N HIS A 26 1.26 -0.71 27.46
CA HIS A 26 0.65 0.40 26.73
C HIS A 26 -0.84 0.17 26.44
N LEU A 27 -1.22 -1.04 26.05
CA LEU A 27 -2.62 -1.40 25.81
C LEU A 27 -3.46 -1.34 27.10
N PHE A 28 -2.90 -1.77 28.24
CA PHE A 28 -3.59 -1.71 29.54
C PHE A 28 -3.70 -0.31 30.14
N ALA A 29 -2.94 0.68 29.65
CA ALA A 29 -3.01 2.05 30.16
C ALA A 29 -4.37 2.71 29.87
N ASN A 30 -5.01 2.37 28.75
CA ASN A 30 -6.30 2.93 28.31
C ASN A 30 -7.23 1.83 27.78
N PRO A 31 -7.88 1.05 28.66
CA PRO A 31 -8.69 -0.10 28.24
C PRO A 31 -9.97 0.28 27.48
N ASP A 32 -10.51 1.49 27.69
CA ASP A 32 -11.74 1.96 27.04
C ASP A 32 -11.52 2.48 25.61
N GLN A 33 -10.26 2.59 25.16
CA GLN A 33 -9.94 3.12 23.83
C GLN A 33 -10.33 2.09 22.74
N PRO A 34 -11.15 2.46 21.75
CA PRO A 34 -11.44 1.56 20.64
C PRO A 34 -10.18 1.35 19.81
N ILE A 35 -9.75 0.08 19.70
CA ILE A 35 -8.60 -0.32 18.89
C ILE A 35 -9.11 -0.73 17.51
N PRO A 36 -8.82 0.03 16.43
CA PRO A 36 -9.15 -0.38 15.09
C PRO A 36 -8.29 -1.59 14.71
N LEU A 37 -8.89 -2.78 14.78
CA LEU A 37 -8.27 -3.98 14.23
C LEU A 37 -8.21 -3.83 12.71
N PRO A 38 -7.13 -4.29 12.04
CA PRO A 38 -7.09 -4.30 10.59
C PRO A 38 -8.29 -5.10 10.07
N ALA A 39 -9.17 -4.43 9.33
CA ALA A 39 -10.36 -5.04 8.74
C ALA A 39 -9.92 -5.98 7.61
N GLY A 40 -9.72 -7.24 7.95
CA GLY A 40 -9.38 -8.31 7.00
C GLY A 40 -7.88 -8.44 6.70
N GLY A 41 -7.54 -9.60 6.15
CA GLY A 41 -6.19 -9.91 5.66
C GLY A 41 -5.74 -9.00 4.52
N PRO A 42 -4.56 -9.23 3.93
CA PRO A 42 -4.01 -8.36 2.89
C PRO A 42 -5.05 -8.15 1.79
N ILE A 43 -5.44 -6.90 1.58
CA ILE A 43 -6.32 -6.51 0.48
C ILE A 43 -5.62 -6.96 -0.78
N LYS A 44 -6.10 -8.06 -1.38
CA LYS A 44 -5.63 -8.50 -2.69
C LYS A 44 -5.86 -7.33 -3.62
N LYS A 45 -4.80 -6.83 -4.25
CA LYS A 45 -4.87 -5.71 -5.20
C LYS A 45 -5.67 -6.19 -6.40
N SER A 46 -6.99 -6.06 -6.31
CA SER A 46 -7.90 -6.42 -7.39
C SER A 46 -7.81 -5.34 -8.47
N LEU A 47 -7.76 -5.76 -9.73
CA LEU A 47 -7.77 -4.83 -10.83
C LEU A 47 -9.15 -4.18 -10.94
N PRO A 48 -9.20 -2.86 -11.20
CA PRO A 48 -10.49 -2.20 -11.40
C PRO A 48 -11.19 -2.82 -12.61
N ALA A 49 -12.52 -2.96 -12.50
CA ALA A 49 -13.34 -3.43 -13.61
C ALA A 49 -13.16 -2.53 -14.84
N PRO A 50 -13.16 -3.09 -16.07
CA PRO A 50 -13.17 -2.31 -17.28
C PRO A 50 -14.38 -1.37 -17.30
N PRO A 51 -14.23 -0.11 -17.75
CA PRO A 51 -15.38 0.79 -17.90
C PRO A 51 -16.34 0.26 -18.95
N GLU A 52 -17.65 0.37 -18.69
CA GLU A 52 -18.69 -0.13 -19.60
C GLU A 52 -18.79 0.69 -20.90
N ILE A 53 -18.55 1.99 -20.82
CA ILE A 53 -18.66 2.90 -21.96
C ILE A 53 -17.37 3.73 -22.08
N VAL A 54 -16.79 3.72 -23.27
CA VAL A 54 -15.66 4.57 -23.64
C VAL A 54 -16.19 5.65 -24.58
N THR A 55 -16.18 6.90 -24.15
CA THR A 55 -16.82 8.02 -24.87
C THR A 55 -15.90 8.67 -25.92
N ASN A 56 -14.61 8.37 -25.88
CA ASN A 56 -13.57 9.01 -26.69
C ASN A 56 -13.08 8.16 -27.88
N VAL A 57 -13.91 7.25 -28.39
CA VAL A 57 -13.57 6.39 -29.53
C VAL A 57 -13.54 7.21 -30.82
N GLN A 58 -12.36 7.30 -31.44
CA GLN A 58 -12.21 7.88 -32.77
C GLN A 58 -12.73 6.91 -33.85
N GLY A 59 -13.19 7.44 -34.99
CA GLY A 59 -13.78 6.64 -36.06
C GLY A 59 -12.86 5.53 -36.57
N SER A 60 -13.41 4.42 -37.04
CA SER A 60 -12.64 3.21 -37.39
C SER A 60 -11.62 3.41 -38.52
N SER A 61 -11.82 4.41 -39.38
CA SER A 61 -10.89 4.80 -40.45
C SER A 61 -10.08 6.05 -40.11
N ALA A 62 -10.17 6.57 -38.87
CA ALA A 62 -9.39 7.71 -38.43
C ALA A 62 -7.91 7.33 -38.28
N GLY A 63 -7.01 8.27 -38.60
CA GLY A 63 -5.57 8.08 -38.41
C GLY A 63 -5.18 8.04 -36.93
N ALA A 64 -3.96 7.57 -36.65
CA ALA A 64 -3.43 7.56 -35.29
C ALA A 64 -3.13 8.99 -34.80
N GLY A 65 -3.81 9.41 -33.73
CA GLY A 65 -3.52 10.67 -33.03
C GLY A 65 -2.27 10.57 -32.14
N SER A 66 -1.74 11.71 -31.70
CA SER A 66 -0.55 11.76 -30.83
C SER A 66 -0.76 11.09 -29.46
N GLY A 67 -2.00 11.01 -28.99
CA GLY A 67 -2.36 10.36 -27.72
C GLY A 67 -2.57 8.85 -27.82
N GLU A 68 -2.72 8.30 -29.02
CA GLU A 68 -3.12 6.89 -29.22
C GLU A 68 -2.07 5.92 -28.67
N PHE A 69 -0.80 6.30 -28.75
CA PHE A 69 0.29 5.55 -28.13
C PHE A 69 0.10 5.39 -26.61
N HIS A 70 -0.30 6.46 -25.92
CA HIS A 70 -0.50 6.44 -24.47
C HIS A 70 -1.74 5.64 -24.07
N VAL A 71 -2.81 5.74 -24.86
CA VAL A 71 -4.03 4.92 -24.70
C VAL A 71 -3.66 3.43 -24.79
N TYR A 72 -2.94 3.05 -25.84
CA TYR A 72 -2.46 1.69 -26.02
C TYR A 72 -1.57 1.22 -24.86
N LYS A 73 -0.59 2.03 -24.46
CA LYS A 73 0.33 1.72 -23.35
C LYS A 73 -0.42 1.45 -22.05
N ALA A 74 -1.43 2.25 -21.73
CA ALA A 74 -2.26 2.07 -20.54
C ALA A 74 -3.14 0.82 -20.64
N ALA A 75 -3.80 0.60 -21.79
CA ALA A 75 -4.63 -0.58 -22.03
C ALA A 75 -3.82 -1.88 -21.95
N ARG A 76 -2.65 -1.93 -22.60
CA ARG A 76 -1.74 -3.09 -22.57
C ARG A 76 -1.28 -3.41 -21.15
N ARG A 77 -0.92 -2.39 -20.36
CA ARG A 77 -0.54 -2.59 -18.95
C ARG A 77 -1.67 -3.22 -18.14
N ARG A 78 -2.88 -2.67 -18.26
CA ARG A 78 -4.07 -3.18 -17.56
C ARG A 78 -4.35 -4.64 -17.94
N GLU A 79 -4.21 -4.98 -19.22
CA GLU A 79 -4.45 -6.33 -19.70
C GLU A 79 -3.38 -7.33 -19.24
N TYR A 80 -2.12 -6.94 -19.20
CA TYR A 80 -1.05 -7.80 -18.66
C TYR A 80 -1.22 -8.05 -17.17
N GLU A 81 -1.60 -7.04 -16.41
CA GLU A 81 -1.92 -7.21 -14.99
C GLU A 81 -3.12 -8.16 -14.83
N ARG A 82 -4.14 -8.06 -15.69
CA ARG A 82 -5.34 -8.93 -15.69
C ARG A 82 -5.00 -10.38 -15.95
N LEU A 83 -4.22 -10.65 -16.99
CA LEU A 83 -3.76 -12.00 -17.34
C LEU A 83 -2.90 -12.58 -16.20
N ARG A 84 -1.95 -11.79 -15.69
CA ARG A 84 -1.12 -12.21 -14.57
C ARG A 84 -1.92 -12.56 -13.32
N ALA A 85 -2.96 -11.80 -13.00
CA ALA A 85 -3.84 -12.08 -11.86
C ALA A 85 -4.78 -13.28 -12.07
N MET A 86 -4.93 -13.77 -13.31
CA MET A 86 -5.66 -15.01 -13.62
C MET A 86 -4.76 -16.24 -13.63
N ASP A 87 -3.48 -16.07 -13.99
CA ASP A 87 -2.48 -17.15 -14.05
C ASP A 87 -1.87 -17.47 -12.66
N GLU A 88 -1.86 -16.51 -11.73
CA GLU A 88 -1.45 -16.65 -10.32
C GLU A 88 -2.57 -17.17 -9.41
#